data_AF-A0A7Y7IW05-F1
#
_entry.id   AF-A0A7Y7IW05-F1
#
_cell.length_a   1.000
_cell.length_b   1.000
_cell.length_c   1.000
_cell.angle_alpha   90.00
_cell.angle_beta   90.00
_cell.angle_gamma   90.00
#
_symmetry.space_group_name_H-M   'P 1'
#
loop_
_entity.id
_entity.type
_entity.pdbx_description
1 polymer ?
#
loop_
_entity_poly.entity_id
_entity_poly.type
_entity_poly.pdbx_seq_one_letter_code
_entity_poly.pdbx_strand_id
1 'polypeptide(L)'
;MDVLMLSNRIAYTLPDIVAREEQGGINGAILYLRDAAMLQSLIAGAEAMADRNLRWGETGPLLLGKLAKAYPETLRPAAAHIFYPIEHYDIQKVLLPEWRDACAAKCGQAITLHLFNNILTGMGYWKDMAPPEGSFLYEALAADGALGLFRDIYPVTVMRNMVRNYQFGLNGAALGIRSIVRQAFPSVLRTYRHYYPR
;
A
#
# COMPACT_ATOMS: atom_id res chain seq x y z
N MET A 1 5.49 -3.79 -9.67
CA MET A 1 4.09 -3.43 -9.45
C MET A 1 3.92 -3.08 -7.98
N ASP A 2 3.42 -1.89 -7.65
CA ASP A 2 3.24 -1.45 -6.25
C ASP A 2 1.77 -1.52 -5.82
N VAL A 3 0.82 -1.26 -6.73
CA VAL A 3 -0.63 -1.40 -6.51
C VAL A 3 -1.22 -2.30 -7.59
N LEU A 4 -2.15 -3.19 -7.22
CA LEU A 4 -2.96 -4.01 -8.12
C LEU A 4 -4.40 -3.52 -8.11
N MET A 5 -5.02 -3.39 -9.28
CA MET A 5 -6.46 -3.12 -9.40
C MET A 5 -7.22 -4.43 -9.21
N LEU A 6 -8.18 -4.48 -8.30
CA LEU A 6 -9.01 -5.66 -8.00
C LEU A 6 -10.42 -5.57 -8.60
N SER A 7 -10.91 -4.35 -8.81
CA SER A 7 -12.25 -4.13 -9.32
C SER A 7 -12.32 -2.85 -10.13
N ASN A 8 -13.00 -2.92 -11.28
CA ASN A 8 -13.36 -1.76 -12.08
C ASN A 8 -14.73 -1.17 -11.68
N ARG A 9 -15.53 -1.85 -10.85
CA ARG A 9 -16.95 -1.51 -10.65
C ARG A 9 -17.19 -0.35 -9.69
N ILE A 10 -16.37 -0.22 -8.65
CA ILE A 10 -16.60 0.74 -7.55
C ILE A 10 -15.97 2.11 -7.87
N ALA A 11 -14.92 2.15 -8.70
CA ALA A 11 -14.28 3.41 -9.07
C ALA A 11 -15.24 4.41 -9.76
N TYR A 12 -16.24 3.91 -10.50
CA TYR A 12 -17.20 4.77 -11.22
C TYR A 12 -18.37 5.28 -10.37
N THR A 13 -18.59 4.72 -9.18
CA THR A 13 -19.70 5.15 -8.30
C THR A 13 -19.27 6.18 -7.26
N LEU A 14 -17.96 6.34 -7.02
CA LEU A 14 -17.44 7.35 -6.11
C LEU A 14 -17.40 8.73 -6.80
N PRO A 15 -17.98 9.78 -6.20
CA PRO A 15 -18.00 11.10 -6.81
C PRO A 15 -16.59 11.68 -6.98
N ASP A 16 -15.76 11.47 -5.95
CA ASP A 16 -14.34 11.77 -5.84
C ASP A 16 -13.60 10.55 -5.26
N ILE A 17 -12.32 10.39 -5.57
CA ILE A 17 -11.45 9.38 -4.98
C ILE A 17 -10.37 10.10 -4.17
N VAL A 18 -10.42 9.95 -2.85
CA VAL A 18 -9.35 10.35 -1.95
C VAL A 18 -9.11 9.21 -0.98
N ALA A 19 -7.99 8.51 -1.12
CA ALA A 19 -7.74 7.31 -0.34
C ALA A 19 -7.24 7.65 1.08
N ARG A 20 -7.93 7.15 2.10
CA ARG A 20 -7.44 7.18 3.48
C ARG A 20 -6.53 5.99 3.74
N GLU A 21 -5.41 6.21 4.42
CA GLU A 21 -4.53 5.15 4.92
C GLU A 21 -5.01 4.67 6.30
N GLU A 22 -4.62 3.45 6.69
CA GLU A 22 -4.98 2.86 7.99
C GLU A 22 -4.65 3.81 9.17
N GLN A 23 -3.50 4.47 9.13
CA GLN A 23 -3.01 5.38 10.18
C GLN A 23 -3.74 6.74 10.20
N GLY A 24 -4.80 6.91 9.41
CA GLY A 24 -5.63 8.11 9.36
C GLY A 24 -5.14 9.19 8.39
N GLY A 25 -3.95 9.00 7.79
CA GLY A 25 -3.42 9.84 6.72
C GLY A 25 -4.23 9.77 5.43
N ILE A 26 -3.93 10.67 4.49
CA ILE A 26 -4.48 10.64 3.14
C ILE A 26 -3.36 10.33 2.17
N ASN A 27 -3.55 9.35 1.29
CA ASN A 27 -2.61 9.08 0.20
C ASN A 27 -2.89 10.00 -0.98
N GLY A 28 -1.88 10.75 -1.40
CA GLY A 28 -1.95 11.64 -2.58
C GLY A 28 -1.77 10.95 -3.94
N ALA A 29 -1.34 9.67 -3.98
CA ALA A 29 -1.11 8.92 -5.21
C ALA A 29 -2.38 8.27 -5.78
N ILE A 30 -3.42 8.10 -4.96
CA ILE A 30 -4.74 7.61 -5.37
C ILE A 30 -5.72 8.77 -5.20
N LEU A 31 -5.88 9.55 -6.27
CA LEU A 31 -6.61 10.82 -6.26
C LEU A 31 -7.44 10.99 -7.55
N TYR A 32 -8.70 11.33 -7.39
CA TYR A 32 -9.58 11.86 -8.42
C TYR A 32 -10.50 12.90 -7.79
N LEU A 33 -10.58 14.09 -8.40
CA LEU A 33 -11.47 15.15 -7.96
C LEU A 33 -12.28 15.63 -9.15
N ARG A 34 -13.60 15.64 -8.98
CA ARG A 34 -14.56 16.15 -9.95
C ARG A 34 -14.76 17.66 -9.81
N ASP A 35 -14.69 18.17 -8.58
CA ASP A 35 -14.86 19.59 -8.31
C ASP A 35 -13.63 20.38 -8.76
N ALA A 36 -13.80 21.15 -9.84
CA ALA A 36 -12.76 22.01 -10.38
C ALA A 36 -12.28 23.07 -9.38
N ALA A 37 -13.16 23.61 -8.52
CA ALA A 37 -12.76 24.61 -7.52
C ALA A 37 -11.85 23.98 -6.44
N MET A 38 -12.14 22.73 -6.04
CA MET A 38 -11.29 21.98 -5.12
C MET A 38 -9.92 21.68 -5.73
N LEU A 39 -9.90 21.28 -7.01
CA LEU A 39 -8.65 21.06 -7.74
C LEU A 39 -7.82 22.34 -7.85
N GLN A 40 -8.44 23.48 -8.18
CA GLN A 40 -7.75 24.78 -8.23
C GLN A 40 -7.21 25.19 -6.86
N SER A 41 -7.94 24.89 -5.77
CA SER A 41 -7.47 25.14 -4.42
C SER A 41 -6.23 24.30 -4.06
N LEU A 42 -6.15 23.05 -4.53
CA LEU A 42 -4.96 22.21 -4.40
C LEU A 42 -3.78 22.77 -5.21
N ILE A 43 -4.01 23.14 -6.46
CA ILE A 43 -2.98 23.70 -7.34
C ILE A 43 -2.42 24.98 -6.73
N ALA A 44 -3.28 25.94 -6.40
CA ALA A 44 -2.86 27.20 -5.77
C ALA A 44 -2.16 26.96 -4.43
N GLY A 45 -2.63 26.00 -3.63
CA GLY A 45 -1.98 25.62 -2.38
C GLY A 45 -0.57 25.07 -2.58
N ALA A 46 -0.35 24.25 -3.61
CA ALA A 46 0.97 23.72 -3.96
C ALA A 46 1.88 24.81 -4.55
N GLU A 47 1.37 25.65 -5.46
CA GLU A 47 2.10 26.76 -6.08
C GLU A 47 2.51 27.83 -5.07
N ALA A 48 1.68 28.13 -4.08
CA ALA A 48 2.04 29.04 -2.99
C ALA A 48 3.19 28.53 -2.12
N MET A 49 3.57 27.25 -2.26
CA MET A 49 4.72 26.66 -1.61
C MET A 49 5.93 26.50 -2.54
N ALA A 50 5.83 26.95 -3.80
CA ALA A 50 6.95 27.00 -4.73
C ALA A 50 8.13 27.77 -4.12
N ASP A 51 9.34 27.37 -4.51
CA ASP A 51 10.62 27.97 -4.08
C ASP A 51 10.95 27.89 -2.57
N ARG A 52 10.19 27.08 -1.81
CA ARG A 52 10.48 26.79 -0.40
C ARG A 52 11.22 25.46 -0.26
N ASN A 53 11.96 25.32 0.85
CA ASN A 53 12.46 24.02 1.28
C ASN A 53 11.30 23.20 1.86
N LEU A 54 10.71 22.34 1.02
CA LEU A 54 9.56 21.53 1.37
C LEU A 54 9.96 20.26 2.14
N ARG A 55 9.16 19.94 3.14
CA ARG A 55 9.15 18.64 3.81
C ARG A 55 8.31 17.66 3.00
N TRP A 56 8.61 16.38 3.18
CA TRP A 56 7.84 15.31 2.56
C TRP A 56 6.34 15.45 2.83
N GLY A 57 5.55 15.36 1.76
CA GLY A 57 4.09 15.37 1.81
C GLY A 57 3.43 16.75 1.92
N GLU A 58 4.19 17.86 2.01
CA GLU A 58 3.62 19.21 2.16
C GLU A 58 2.73 19.65 1.00
N THR A 59 3.05 19.25 -0.23
CA THR A 59 2.24 19.51 -1.44
C THR A 59 1.29 18.38 -1.81
N GLY A 60 1.26 17.29 -1.02
CA GLY A 60 0.44 16.11 -1.27
C GLY A 60 -0.43 15.75 -0.06
N PRO A 61 -0.15 14.63 0.65
CA PRO A 61 -0.92 14.17 1.81
C PRO A 61 -1.30 15.24 2.84
N LEU A 62 -0.36 16.13 3.19
CA LEU A 62 -0.61 17.15 4.23
C LEU A 62 -1.50 18.27 3.71
N LEU A 63 -1.35 18.66 2.45
CA LEU A 63 -2.21 19.66 1.81
C LEU A 63 -3.63 19.11 1.61
N LEU A 64 -3.76 17.89 1.10
CA LEU A 64 -5.03 17.17 0.99
C LEU A 64 -5.71 17.04 2.35
N GLY A 65 -4.96 16.68 3.39
CA GLY A 65 -5.46 16.59 4.76
C GLY A 65 -5.98 17.91 5.30
N LYS A 66 -5.33 19.04 4.96
CA LYS A 66 -5.82 20.39 5.32
C LYS A 66 -7.13 20.72 4.60
N LEU A 67 -7.23 20.45 3.30
CA LEU A 67 -8.44 20.73 2.54
C LEU A 67 -9.61 19.83 2.98
N ALA A 68 -9.37 18.54 3.24
CA ALA A 68 -10.40 17.63 3.73
C ALA A 68 -10.97 18.07 5.09
N LYS A 69 -10.14 18.69 5.93
CA LYS A 69 -10.58 19.28 7.21
C LYS A 69 -11.33 20.61 7.02
N ALA A 70 -10.92 21.43 6.06
CA ALA A 70 -11.56 22.71 5.77
C ALA A 70 -12.91 22.56 5.05
N TYR A 71 -13.05 21.51 4.22
CA TYR A 71 -14.22 21.26 3.39
C TYR A 71 -14.74 19.81 3.56
N PRO A 72 -15.17 19.41 4.77
CA PRO A 72 -15.54 18.02 5.07
C PRO A 72 -16.78 17.53 4.31
N GLU A 73 -17.64 18.45 3.87
CA GLU A 73 -18.83 18.12 3.06
C GLU A 73 -18.49 17.88 1.59
N THR A 74 -17.44 18.51 1.09
CA THR A 74 -17.00 18.42 -0.31
C THR A 74 -15.99 17.30 -0.50
N LEU A 75 -14.97 17.24 0.36
CA LEU A 75 -13.85 16.32 0.22
C LEU A 75 -13.89 15.24 1.31
N ARG A 76 -14.50 14.10 0.98
CA ARG A 76 -14.68 12.97 1.90
C ARG A 76 -13.73 11.82 1.55
N PRO A 77 -12.64 11.61 2.31
CA PRO A 77 -11.76 10.48 2.05
C PRO A 77 -12.49 9.15 2.19
N ALA A 78 -12.33 8.29 1.20
CA ALA A 78 -12.85 6.93 1.19
C ALA A 78 -12.23 6.12 2.33
N ALA A 79 -12.99 5.13 2.82
CA ALA A 79 -12.52 4.24 3.87
C ALA A 79 -11.27 3.45 3.42
N ALA A 80 -10.35 3.19 4.36
CA ALA A 80 -9.07 2.56 4.05
C ALA A 80 -9.23 1.19 3.37
N HIS A 81 -10.16 0.35 3.82
CA HIS A 81 -10.40 -0.99 3.26
C HIS A 81 -10.78 -1.00 1.77
N ILE A 82 -11.23 0.13 1.21
CA ILE A 82 -11.53 0.25 -0.22
C ILE A 82 -10.24 0.21 -1.06
N PHE A 83 -9.15 0.78 -0.56
CA PHE A 83 -7.88 0.89 -1.30
C PHE A 83 -6.73 0.07 -0.68
N TYR A 84 -6.84 -0.24 0.61
CA TYR A 84 -5.87 -0.97 1.43
C TYR A 84 -6.59 -2.06 2.24
N PRO A 85 -7.19 -3.08 1.61
CA PRO A 85 -7.93 -4.14 2.31
C PRO A 85 -7.02 -5.08 3.13
N ILE A 86 -5.74 -5.14 2.79
CA ILE A 86 -4.73 -5.97 3.45
C ILE A 86 -3.66 -5.04 4.01
N GLU A 87 -3.43 -5.17 5.32
CA GLU A 87 -2.42 -4.38 6.02
C GLU A 87 -1.00 -4.86 5.71
N HIS A 88 -0.04 -3.96 5.89
CA HIS A 88 1.36 -4.21 5.57
C HIS A 88 1.96 -5.41 6.33
N TYR A 89 1.54 -5.67 7.57
CA TYR A 89 1.99 -6.82 8.37
C TYR A 89 1.34 -8.15 7.96
N ASP A 90 0.30 -8.09 7.13
CA ASP A 90 -0.43 -9.25 6.61
C ASP A 90 -0.13 -9.52 5.13
N ILE A 91 0.64 -8.67 4.45
CA ILE A 91 0.80 -8.74 3.00
C ILE A 91 1.31 -10.10 2.50
N GLN A 92 2.20 -10.76 3.23
CA GLN A 92 2.71 -12.08 2.86
C GLN A 92 1.61 -13.15 2.69
N LYS A 93 0.44 -12.96 3.32
CA LYS A 93 -0.70 -13.89 3.22
C LYS A 93 -1.25 -13.97 1.80
N VAL A 94 -1.16 -12.89 1.02
CA VAL A 94 -1.67 -12.90 -0.37
C VAL A 94 -0.90 -13.86 -1.28
N LEU A 95 0.30 -14.27 -0.87
CA LEU A 95 1.21 -15.16 -1.59
C LEU A 95 1.03 -16.64 -1.22
N LEU A 96 0.16 -16.95 -0.25
CA LEU A 96 0.03 -18.30 0.30
C LEU A 96 -1.38 -18.87 0.03
N PRO A 97 -1.49 -20.08 -0.55
CA PRO A 97 -2.79 -20.69 -0.84
C PRO A 97 -3.70 -20.86 0.39
N GLU A 98 -3.13 -21.21 1.54
CA GLU A 98 -3.89 -21.39 2.79
C GLU A 98 -4.59 -20.11 3.30
N TRP A 99 -4.21 -18.94 2.80
CA TRP A 99 -4.83 -17.65 3.15
C TRP A 99 -5.71 -17.08 2.04
N ARG A 100 -5.90 -17.83 0.94
CA ARG A 100 -6.60 -17.34 -0.25
C ARG A 100 -8.00 -16.82 0.09
N ASP A 101 -8.80 -17.64 0.77
CA ASP A 101 -10.20 -17.31 1.07
C ASP A 101 -10.31 -16.12 2.04
N ALA A 102 -9.41 -16.05 3.03
CA ALA A 102 -9.36 -14.94 3.97
C ALA A 102 -9.00 -13.61 3.28
N CYS A 103 -8.04 -13.64 2.34
CA CYS A 103 -7.67 -12.47 1.54
C CYS A 103 -8.81 -12.07 0.59
N ALA A 104 -9.45 -13.05 -0.06
CA ALA A 104 -10.59 -12.81 -0.93
C ALA A 104 -11.76 -12.16 -0.19
N ALA A 105 -12.07 -12.63 1.03
CA ALA A 105 -13.10 -12.04 1.87
C ALA A 105 -12.80 -10.56 2.22
N LYS A 106 -11.56 -10.24 2.61
CA LYS A 106 -11.14 -8.85 2.88
C LYS A 106 -11.18 -7.98 1.63
N CYS A 107 -10.84 -8.54 0.47
CA CYS A 107 -10.72 -7.80 -0.79
C CYS A 107 -12.03 -7.72 -1.59
N GLY A 108 -13.11 -8.39 -1.17
CA GLY A 108 -14.34 -8.53 -1.95
C GLY A 108 -15.03 -7.22 -2.34
N GLN A 109 -14.80 -6.14 -1.58
CA GLN A 109 -15.31 -4.79 -1.86
C GLN A 109 -14.19 -3.78 -2.15
N ALA A 110 -12.94 -4.22 -2.26
CA ALA A 110 -11.82 -3.34 -2.51
C ALA A 110 -11.69 -3.01 -4.01
N ILE A 111 -11.22 -1.79 -4.31
CA ILE A 111 -10.83 -1.36 -5.66
C ILE A 111 -9.39 -1.77 -5.93
N THR A 112 -8.52 -1.64 -4.93
CA THR A 112 -7.09 -1.89 -5.08
C THR A 112 -6.52 -2.74 -3.96
N LEU A 113 -5.38 -3.36 -4.23
CA LEU A 113 -4.50 -3.98 -3.26
C LEU A 113 -3.13 -3.31 -3.34
N HIS A 114 -2.65 -2.75 -2.23
CA HIS A 114 -1.26 -2.29 -2.11
C HIS A 114 -0.35 -3.49 -1.84
N LEU A 115 0.70 -3.63 -2.64
CA LEU A 115 1.63 -4.79 -2.59
C LEU A 115 2.84 -4.54 -1.69
N PHE A 116 2.98 -3.35 -1.09
CA PHE A 116 4.08 -2.98 -0.22
C PHE A 116 5.43 -3.44 -0.78
N ASN A 117 5.80 -2.90 -1.94
CA ASN A 117 6.93 -3.39 -2.74
C ASN A 117 8.26 -3.46 -1.96
N ASN A 118 8.44 -2.60 -0.95
CA ASN A 118 9.56 -2.65 -0.01
C ASN A 118 9.58 -3.93 0.84
N ILE A 119 8.42 -4.39 1.33
CA ILE A 119 8.27 -5.62 2.12
C ILE A 119 8.56 -6.84 1.24
N LEU A 120 7.95 -6.91 0.05
CA LEU A 120 8.19 -8.02 -0.89
C LEU A 120 9.67 -8.13 -1.28
N THR A 121 10.31 -6.98 -1.55
CA THR A 121 11.76 -6.94 -1.82
C THR A 121 12.57 -7.40 -0.60
N GLY A 122 12.19 -6.98 0.61
CA GLY A 122 12.86 -7.37 1.85
C GLY A 122 12.76 -8.86 2.17
N MET A 123 11.67 -9.53 1.75
CA MET A 123 11.53 -10.98 1.84
C MET A 123 12.38 -11.75 0.81
N GLY A 124 12.89 -11.05 -0.21
CA GLY A 124 13.60 -11.67 -1.33
C GLY A 124 12.69 -12.20 -2.44
N TYR A 125 11.47 -11.67 -2.56
CA TYR A 125 10.53 -12.02 -3.64
C TYR A 125 11.07 -11.59 -5.01
N TRP A 126 11.21 -12.55 -5.93
CA TRP A 126 11.56 -12.32 -7.33
C TRP A 126 10.30 -11.92 -8.10
N LYS A 127 10.28 -10.66 -8.55
CA LYS A 127 9.09 -10.02 -9.13
C LYS A 127 8.80 -10.44 -10.56
N ASP A 128 9.72 -11.16 -11.20
CA ASP A 128 9.51 -11.81 -12.48
C ASP A 128 8.93 -13.22 -12.34
N MET A 129 8.72 -13.71 -11.12
CA MET A 129 7.96 -14.92 -10.85
C MET A 129 6.57 -14.58 -10.31
N ALA A 130 5.56 -15.30 -10.81
CA ALA A 130 4.20 -15.23 -10.29
C ALA A 130 4.13 -15.88 -8.91
N PRO A 131 3.20 -15.45 -8.04
CA PRO A 131 2.94 -16.13 -6.77
C PRO A 131 2.50 -17.58 -7.00
N PRO A 132 2.59 -18.46 -5.99
CA PRO A 132 2.12 -19.84 -6.14
C PRO A 132 0.66 -19.93 -6.59
N GLU A 133 0.37 -20.89 -7.45
CA GLU A 133 -1.00 -21.21 -7.88
C GLU A 133 -1.91 -21.47 -6.66
N GLY A 134 -3.15 -20.99 -6.75
CA GLY A 134 -4.12 -21.05 -5.66
C GLY A 134 -3.91 -20.02 -4.54
N SER A 135 -2.85 -19.20 -4.58
CA SER A 135 -2.75 -18.02 -3.70
C SER A 135 -3.66 -16.88 -4.18
N PHE A 136 -4.08 -16.00 -3.27
CA PHE A 136 -4.98 -14.89 -3.63
C PHE A 136 -4.39 -14.00 -4.74
N LEU A 137 -3.11 -13.65 -4.64
CA LEU A 137 -2.48 -12.78 -5.63
C LEU A 137 -2.34 -13.48 -6.99
N TYR A 138 -2.10 -14.80 -7.01
CA TYR A 138 -2.11 -15.56 -8.26
C TYR A 138 -3.47 -15.50 -8.94
N GLU A 139 -4.56 -15.78 -8.20
CA GLU A 139 -5.92 -15.75 -8.74
C GLU A 139 -6.31 -14.36 -9.26
N ALA A 140 -5.92 -13.30 -8.53
CA ALA A 140 -6.18 -11.93 -8.96
C ALA A 140 -5.42 -11.59 -10.27
N LEU A 141 -4.15 -11.99 -10.38
CA LEU A 141 -3.37 -11.83 -11.60
C LEU A 141 -3.91 -12.68 -12.77
N ALA A 142 -4.41 -13.88 -12.47
CA ALA A 142 -5.03 -14.76 -13.45
C ALA A 142 -6.31 -14.15 -14.03
N ALA A 143 -7.17 -13.61 -13.16
CA ALA A 143 -8.41 -12.95 -13.56
C ALA A 143 -8.18 -11.75 -14.49
N ASP A 144 -7.10 -11.01 -14.28
CA ASP A 144 -6.71 -9.86 -15.11
C ASP A 144 -5.88 -10.25 -16.35
N GLY A 145 -5.63 -11.55 -16.57
CA GLY A 145 -4.78 -12.02 -17.68
C GLY A 145 -3.31 -11.60 -17.56
N ALA A 146 -2.87 -11.20 -16.36
CA ALA A 146 -1.55 -10.64 -16.10
C ALA A 146 -0.47 -11.70 -15.87
N LEU A 147 -0.82 -12.99 -15.79
CA LEU A 147 0.14 -14.07 -15.58
C LEU A 147 1.22 -14.16 -16.68
N GLY A 148 0.90 -13.74 -17.91
CA GLY A 148 1.87 -13.70 -19.01
C GLY A 148 3.02 -12.70 -18.83
N LEU A 149 2.96 -11.83 -17.83
CA LEU A 149 4.04 -10.89 -17.47
C LEU A 149 5.16 -11.56 -16.66
N PHE A 150 4.95 -12.78 -16.19
CA PHE A 150 5.89 -13.53 -15.36
C PHE A 150 6.58 -14.63 -16.16
N ARG A 151 7.81 -14.95 -15.78
CA ARG A 151 8.63 -15.97 -16.41
C ARG A 151 8.27 -17.38 -15.95
N ASP A 152 7.85 -17.52 -14.70
CA ASP A 152 7.52 -18.79 -14.08
C ASP A 152 6.67 -18.55 -12.80
N ILE A 153 6.24 -19.61 -12.13
CA ILE A 153 5.40 -19.61 -10.93
C ILE A 153 6.21 -20.12 -9.74
N TYR A 154 6.07 -19.45 -8.59
CA TYR A 154 6.72 -19.90 -7.35
C TYR A 154 6.18 -21.26 -6.89
N PRO A 155 7.05 -22.25 -6.60
CA PRO A 155 6.62 -23.43 -5.87
C PRO A 155 6.11 -23.05 -4.49
N VAL A 156 4.97 -23.60 -4.08
CA VAL A 156 4.32 -23.30 -2.79
C VAL A 156 5.28 -23.52 -1.61
N THR A 157 6.09 -24.59 -1.66
CA THR A 157 7.07 -24.91 -0.62
C THR A 157 8.16 -23.84 -0.49
N VAL A 158 8.64 -23.31 -1.62
CA VAL A 158 9.62 -22.21 -1.64
C VAL A 158 9.00 -20.96 -1.03
N MET A 159 7.79 -20.59 -1.45
CA MET A 159 7.11 -19.41 -0.93
C MET A 159 6.87 -19.50 0.59
N ARG A 160 6.39 -20.66 1.08
CA ARG A 160 6.22 -20.89 2.52
C ARG A 160 7.53 -20.72 3.29
N ASN A 161 8.63 -21.26 2.76
CA ASN A 161 9.93 -21.10 3.38
C ASN A 161 10.40 -19.64 3.38
N MET A 162 10.17 -18.89 2.29
CA MET A 162 10.49 -17.47 2.21
C MET A 162 9.69 -16.66 3.25
N VAL A 163 8.37 -16.87 3.31
CA VAL A 163 7.49 -16.20 4.28
C VAL A 163 7.89 -16.56 5.70
N ARG A 164 8.13 -17.85 5.99
CA ARG A 164 8.59 -18.31 7.31
C ARG A 164 9.92 -17.69 7.69
N ASN A 165 10.88 -17.63 6.78
CA ASN A 165 12.20 -17.03 7.02
C ASN A 165 12.09 -15.53 7.30
N TYR A 166 11.25 -14.83 6.54
CA TYR A 166 10.96 -13.41 6.77
C TYR A 166 10.33 -13.18 8.14
N GLN A 167 9.28 -13.94 8.48
CA GLN A 167 8.63 -13.87 9.79
C GLN A 167 9.59 -14.23 10.94
N PHE A 168 10.44 -15.24 10.75
CA PHE A 168 11.48 -15.61 11.71
C PHE A 168 12.51 -14.49 11.91
N GLY A 169 12.83 -13.76 10.83
CA GLY A 169 13.66 -12.56 10.86
C GLY A 169 13.01 -11.40 11.63
N LEU A 170 11.69 -11.24 11.53
CA LEU A 170 10.93 -10.25 12.30
C LEU A 170 10.78 -10.63 13.78
N ASN A 171 10.57 -11.92 14.06
CA ASN A 171 10.15 -12.45 15.37
C ASN A 171 11.28 -12.66 16.39
N GLY A 172 12.51 -12.23 16.15
CA GLY A 172 13.53 -12.41 17.18
C GLY A 172 14.45 -13.63 17.00
N ALA A 173 14.01 -14.66 16.31
CA ALA A 173 14.70 -15.94 16.41
C ALA A 173 15.97 -16.03 15.52
N ALA A 174 16.07 -15.22 14.46
CA ALA A 174 17.34 -14.94 13.77
C ALA A 174 18.21 -13.89 14.50
N LEU A 175 17.63 -13.19 15.49
CA LEU A 175 18.27 -12.08 16.20
C LEU A 175 19.34 -12.54 17.20
N GLY A 176 19.46 -13.84 17.49
CA GLY A 176 20.59 -14.35 18.27
C GLY A 176 21.95 -14.05 17.63
N ILE A 177 22.03 -13.91 16.30
CA ILE A 177 23.32 -13.87 15.59
C ILE A 177 23.53 -12.62 14.71
N ARG A 178 22.49 -11.86 14.30
CA ARG A 178 22.68 -10.76 13.31
C ARG A 178 22.05 -9.38 13.57
N SER A 179 21.13 -9.16 14.51
CA SER A 179 20.38 -7.88 14.59
C SER A 179 20.73 -6.94 15.73
N ILE A 180 21.71 -7.33 16.54
CA ILE A 180 22.53 -6.40 17.32
C ILE A 180 23.14 -5.29 16.43
N VAL A 181 23.20 -5.40 15.10
CA VAL A 181 24.16 -4.57 14.34
C VAL A 181 23.61 -3.51 13.38
N ARG A 182 22.38 -3.51 12.80
CA ARG A 182 22.18 -2.56 11.66
C ARG A 182 20.85 -1.89 11.30
N GLN A 183 19.65 -2.36 11.67
CA GLN A 183 18.43 -1.92 10.93
C GLN A 183 17.24 -1.38 11.73
N ALA A 184 17.20 -1.50 13.05
CA ALA A 184 16.10 -0.90 13.82
C ALA A 184 16.21 0.62 14.00
N PHE A 185 17.39 1.20 13.76
CA PHE A 185 17.66 2.62 14.05
C PHE A 185 17.28 3.63 12.93
N PRO A 186 17.28 3.33 11.62
CA PRO A 186 16.99 4.38 10.62
C PRO A 186 15.50 4.50 10.22
N SER A 187 14.70 3.43 10.19
CA SER A 187 13.37 3.48 9.56
C SER A 187 12.26 3.99 10.50
N VAL A 188 12.23 3.53 11.76
CA VAL A 188 11.21 3.94 12.74
C VAL A 188 11.49 5.36 13.26
N LEU A 189 12.76 5.71 13.48
CA LEU A 189 13.17 7.07 13.85
C LEU A 189 12.94 8.08 12.72
N ARG A 190 13.07 7.67 11.45
CA ARG A 190 12.84 8.55 10.29
C ARG A 190 11.35 8.83 10.08
N THR A 191 10.45 7.87 10.33
CA THR A 191 8.99 8.09 10.29
C THR A 191 8.49 8.84 11.54
N TYR A 192 8.96 8.50 12.74
CA TYR A 192 8.51 9.14 13.99
C TYR A 192 9.01 10.60 14.14
N ARG A 193 10.29 10.89 13.84
CA ARG A 193 10.78 12.29 13.77
C ARG A 193 10.14 13.08 12.62
N HIS A 194 9.53 12.42 11.63
CA HIS A 194 8.90 13.09 10.48
C HIS A 194 7.51 13.67 10.79
N TYR A 195 6.72 12.99 11.62
CA TYR A 195 5.35 13.39 11.95
C TYR A 195 5.23 14.21 13.24
N TYR A 196 6.26 14.18 14.11
CA TYR A 196 6.34 15.01 15.33
C TYR A 196 7.77 15.50 15.60
N PRO A 197 8.21 16.61 14.98
CA PRO A 197 9.42 17.32 15.40
C PRO A 197 9.10 18.27 16.57
N ARG A 198 10.06 18.44 17.49
CA ARG A 198 10.07 19.56 18.45
C ARG A 198 10.36 20.87 17.72
#